data_AF-A0A7K2XVJ3-F1
#
_entry.id   AF-A0A7K2XVJ3-F1
#
_cell.length_a   1.000
_cell.length_b   1.000
_cell.length_c   1.000
_cell.angle_alpha   90.00
_cell.angle_beta   90.00
_cell.angle_gamma   90.00
#
_symmetry.space_group_name_H-M   'P 1'
#
loop_
_entity.id
_entity.type
_entity.pdbx_description
1 polymer ?
#
loop_
_entity_poly.entity_id
_entity_poly.type
_entity_poly.pdbx_seq_one_letter_code
_entity_poly.pdbx_strand_id
1 'polypeptide(L)'
;MTGSLPVAPQVDLRRQPVEDVLERVEKALNVQLDRQSLVRKRRSLGGRTERGTWVRIERRGFERIGSQGWNGTEAAAVLQGVAMPEWYQGLAWRQLGEPVMWRADELELIGSPPVGKGALVLEDPGLPDSWWEALTSSLDALAAQQTPRIATPDTVTITQEEVAQALREVFPSITDARIERWVPAHADLTWANVMGPEFSIIDWEDWGMAPRGLDAATLWGNALAVPTLADRVQQELRADLESRDGKLMSLFFLSKIVGPHAYDEDPLLAPARKEAERLVAELQF
;
A
#
# COMPACT_ATOMS: atom_id res chain seq x y z
N MET A 1 8.34 -32.25 -3.36
CA MET A 1 9.18 -31.76 -2.25
C MET A 1 9.29 -30.24 -2.39
N THR A 2 8.41 -29.49 -1.73
CA THR A 2 8.52 -28.03 -1.63
C THR A 2 9.43 -27.71 -0.45
N GLY A 3 10.74 -27.61 -0.72
CA GLY A 3 11.68 -27.12 0.28
C GLY A 3 11.38 -25.65 0.57
N SER A 4 11.26 -25.29 1.86
CA SER A 4 11.12 -23.88 2.27
C SER A 4 12.32 -23.10 1.75
N LEU A 5 12.09 -21.90 1.19
CA LEU A 5 13.17 -21.04 0.73
C LEU A 5 14.02 -20.58 1.94
N PRO A 6 15.35 -20.48 1.78
CA PRO A 6 16.21 -19.98 2.84
C PRO A 6 15.82 -18.55 3.23
N VAL A 7 15.66 -18.31 4.53
CA VAL A 7 15.28 -17.01 5.08
C VAL A 7 16.45 -16.04 5.00
N ALA A 8 16.24 -14.87 4.40
CA ALA A 8 17.26 -13.83 4.32
C ALA A 8 17.62 -13.24 5.71
N PRO A 9 18.91 -12.89 5.92
CA PRO A 9 19.29 -12.14 7.11
C PRO A 9 18.59 -10.77 7.11
N GLN A 10 18.08 -10.39 8.29
CA GLN A 10 17.53 -9.05 8.49
C GLN A 10 18.65 -8.02 8.40
N VAL A 11 18.45 -7.05 7.51
CA VAL A 11 19.39 -5.94 7.29
C VAL A 11 18.61 -4.64 7.41
N ASP A 12 19.22 -3.64 8.06
CA ASP A 12 18.68 -2.28 8.13
C ASP A 12 19.48 -1.35 7.21
N LEU A 13 18.93 -1.09 6.03
CA LEU A 13 19.57 -0.24 5.01
C LEU A 13 19.72 1.23 5.44
N ARG A 14 19.20 1.64 6.60
CA ARG A 14 19.52 2.95 7.19
C ARG A 14 20.92 3.01 7.79
N ARG A 15 21.49 1.85 8.14
CA ARG A 15 22.76 1.73 8.88
C ARG A 15 23.88 1.06 8.10
N GLN A 16 23.54 0.30 7.05
CA GLN A 16 24.54 -0.39 6.24
C GLN A 16 25.25 0.54 5.24
N PRO A 17 26.47 0.23 4.82
CA PRO A 17 27.03 0.80 3.60
C PRO A 17 26.15 0.44 2.39
N VAL A 18 25.94 1.40 1.48
CA VAL A 18 25.09 1.20 0.30
C VAL A 18 25.76 1.65 -1.01
N GLU A 19 26.99 2.17 -0.97
CA GLU A 19 27.62 2.76 -2.17
C GLU A 19 27.77 1.78 -3.31
N ASP A 20 28.22 0.54 -3.06
CA ASP A 20 28.32 -0.50 -4.11
C ASP A 20 26.95 -0.75 -4.80
N VAL A 21 25.85 -0.63 -4.05
CA VAL A 21 24.50 -0.78 -4.58
C VAL A 21 24.12 0.44 -5.42
N LEU A 22 24.40 1.65 -4.93
CA LEU A 22 24.12 2.90 -5.65
C LEU A 22 24.92 2.96 -6.96
N GLU A 23 26.23 2.71 -6.92
CA GLU A 23 27.11 2.70 -8.10
C GLU A 23 26.65 1.67 -9.15
N ARG A 24 26.22 0.49 -8.70
CA ARG A 24 25.68 -0.54 -9.59
C ARG A 24 24.41 -0.06 -10.29
N VAL A 25 23.49 0.56 -9.55
CA VAL A 25 22.21 1.05 -10.08
C VAL A 25 22.44 2.23 -11.04
N GLU A 26 23.27 3.19 -10.66
CA GLU A 26 23.66 4.33 -11.51
C GLU A 26 24.27 3.87 -12.83
N LYS A 27 25.20 2.92 -12.78
CA LYS A 27 25.81 2.35 -13.99
C LYS A 27 24.80 1.61 -14.85
N ALA A 28 23.90 0.84 -14.25
CA ALA A 28 22.97 -0.01 -15.01
C ALA A 28 21.80 0.77 -15.62
N LEU A 29 21.25 1.74 -14.90
CA LEU A 29 20.18 2.62 -15.39
C LEU A 29 20.73 3.84 -16.15
N ASN A 30 22.06 4.02 -16.16
CA ASN A 30 22.75 5.16 -16.74
C ASN A 30 22.22 6.49 -16.17
N VAL A 31 22.17 6.61 -14.84
CA VAL A 31 21.72 7.79 -14.07
C VAL A 31 22.75 8.18 -13.01
N GLN A 32 22.63 9.37 -12.45
CA GLN A 32 23.33 9.83 -11.26
C GLN A 32 22.30 10.21 -10.18
N LEU A 33 22.33 9.48 -9.07
CA LEU A 33 21.48 9.74 -7.92
C LEU A 33 22.02 10.94 -7.12
N ASP A 34 21.17 11.93 -6.88
CA ASP A 34 21.46 13.00 -5.93
C ASP A 34 21.50 12.41 -4.51
N ARG A 35 22.72 12.28 -3.96
CA ARG A 35 22.96 11.73 -2.63
C ARG A 35 22.27 12.55 -1.52
N GLN A 36 22.02 13.84 -1.72
CA GLN A 36 21.32 14.68 -0.74
C GLN A 36 19.82 14.38 -0.68
N SER A 37 19.26 13.86 -1.77
CA SER A 37 17.86 13.45 -1.86
C SER A 37 17.59 12.02 -1.36
N LEU A 38 18.63 11.28 -0.97
CA LEU A 38 18.53 9.86 -0.68
C LEU A 38 17.68 9.59 0.58
N VAL A 39 16.51 8.98 0.36
CA VAL A 39 15.65 8.44 1.39
C VAL A 39 16.06 7.01 1.68
N ARG A 40 16.29 6.69 2.95
CA ARG A 40 16.71 5.35 3.40
C ARG A 40 15.67 4.78 4.35
N LYS A 41 15.05 3.68 3.95
CA LYS A 41 14.15 2.86 4.79
C LYS A 41 14.88 1.59 5.22
N ARG A 42 14.23 0.72 6.01
CA ARG A 42 14.83 -0.54 6.48
C ARG A 42 15.21 -1.47 5.33
N ARG A 43 14.40 -1.53 4.29
CA ARG A 43 14.52 -2.48 3.16
C ARG A 43 14.63 -1.82 1.78
N SER A 44 14.51 -0.51 1.70
CA SER A 44 14.58 0.24 0.45
C SER A 44 15.39 1.52 0.58
N LEU A 45 15.89 1.97 -0.56
CA LEU A 45 16.53 3.25 -0.80
C LEU A 45 15.75 3.95 -1.91
N GLY A 46 15.74 5.26 -1.93
CA GLY A 46 15.26 5.96 -3.12
C GLY A 46 15.81 7.38 -3.18
N GLY A 47 15.94 7.91 -4.39
CA GLY A 47 16.49 9.25 -4.58
C GLY A 47 16.17 9.81 -5.96
N ARG A 48 16.29 11.13 -6.06
CA ARG A 48 16.19 11.88 -7.31
C ARG A 48 17.41 11.63 -8.17
N THR A 49 17.24 11.67 -9.47
CA THR A 49 18.34 11.62 -10.45
C THR A 49 18.64 13.01 -11.01
N GLU A 50 19.79 13.16 -11.64
CA GLU A 50 20.20 14.33 -12.42
C GLU A 50 19.24 14.66 -13.57
N ARG A 51 18.45 13.69 -14.03
CA ARG A 51 17.47 13.86 -15.12
C ARG A 51 16.07 14.25 -14.64
N GLY A 52 15.87 14.43 -13.33
CA GLY A 52 14.55 14.72 -12.78
C GLY A 52 13.63 13.50 -12.73
N THR A 53 14.19 12.30 -12.57
CA THR A 53 13.44 11.06 -12.31
C THR A 53 13.65 10.61 -10.86
N TRP A 54 12.89 9.61 -10.42
CA TRP A 54 13.05 8.97 -9.11
C TRP A 54 13.51 7.53 -9.29
N VAL A 55 14.52 7.09 -8.55
CA VAL A 55 14.93 5.68 -8.51
C VAL A 55 14.59 5.10 -7.16
N ARG A 56 13.82 4.02 -7.13
CA ARG A 56 13.54 3.19 -5.94
C ARG A 56 14.37 1.92 -6.03
N ILE A 57 15.10 1.60 -4.98
CA ILE A 57 15.92 0.39 -4.85
C ILE A 57 15.41 -0.42 -3.66
N GLU A 58 15.13 -1.71 -3.85
CA GLU A 58 14.62 -2.57 -2.81
C GLU A 58 15.44 -3.85 -2.66
N ARG A 59 15.63 -4.28 -1.42
CA ARG A 59 16.22 -5.57 -1.04
C ARG A 59 15.13 -6.48 -0.49
N ARG A 60 14.90 -7.64 -1.12
CA ARG A 60 14.01 -8.70 -0.57
C ARG A 60 14.70 -10.04 -0.49
N GLY A 61 14.36 -10.80 0.55
CA GLY A 61 14.68 -12.22 0.64
C GLY A 61 13.85 -13.05 -0.33
N PHE A 62 14.39 -14.19 -0.77
CA PHE A 62 13.71 -15.09 -1.70
C PHE A 62 12.37 -15.60 -1.15
N GLU A 63 12.28 -15.78 0.17
CA GLU A 63 11.07 -16.22 0.85
C GLU A 63 9.88 -15.26 0.64
N ARG A 64 10.14 -13.97 0.39
CA ARG A 64 9.09 -12.97 0.13
C ARG A 64 8.77 -12.80 -1.35
N ILE A 65 9.72 -13.05 -2.24
CA ILE A 65 9.55 -12.88 -3.68
C ILE A 65 8.47 -13.84 -4.22
N GLY A 66 8.48 -15.08 -3.76
CA GLY A 66 7.53 -16.10 -4.22
C GLY A 66 6.08 -15.82 -3.82
N SER A 67 5.85 -15.26 -2.62
CA SER A 67 4.51 -14.99 -2.08
C SER A 67 3.96 -13.62 -2.46
N GLN A 68 4.78 -12.57 -2.38
CA GLN A 68 4.36 -11.18 -2.54
C GLN A 68 4.48 -10.68 -4.00
N GLY A 69 5.15 -11.45 -4.86
CA GLY A 69 5.62 -10.97 -6.15
C GLY A 69 6.81 -10.00 -6.01
N TRP A 70 7.43 -9.71 -7.16
CA TRP A 70 8.72 -8.99 -7.22
C TRP A 70 8.71 -7.77 -8.13
N ASN A 71 7.82 -7.77 -9.11
CA ASN A 71 7.75 -6.77 -10.17
C ASN A 71 6.48 -5.92 -10.06
N GLY A 72 5.95 -5.67 -8.86
CA GLY A 72 4.70 -4.92 -8.67
C GLY A 72 4.74 -3.56 -9.38
N THR A 73 5.78 -2.78 -9.11
CA THR A 73 5.98 -1.44 -9.69
C THR A 73 6.05 -1.47 -11.22
N GLU A 74 6.85 -2.35 -11.82
CA GLU A 74 6.91 -2.53 -13.28
C GLU A 74 5.59 -3.03 -13.86
N ALA A 75 4.93 -3.98 -13.18
CA ALA A 75 3.67 -4.53 -13.64
C ALA A 75 2.55 -3.48 -13.62
N ALA A 76 2.62 -2.49 -12.72
CA ALA A 76 1.65 -1.39 -12.68
C ALA A 76 1.73 -0.48 -13.91
N ALA A 77 2.84 -0.48 -14.66
CA ALA A 77 3.02 0.36 -15.85
C ALA A 77 1.99 0.11 -16.96
N VAL A 78 1.27 -1.02 -16.93
CA VAL A 78 0.21 -1.34 -17.91
C VAL A 78 -1.14 -0.75 -17.52
N LEU A 79 -1.31 -0.28 -16.28
CA LEU A 79 -2.56 0.30 -15.79
C LEU A 79 -2.89 1.58 -16.57
N GLN A 80 -4.18 1.79 -16.84
CA GLN A 80 -4.66 2.91 -17.65
C GLN A 80 -5.63 3.77 -16.84
N GLY A 81 -5.53 5.09 -16.99
CA GLY A 81 -6.45 6.05 -16.35
C GLY A 81 -6.23 6.25 -14.84
N VAL A 82 -5.20 5.63 -14.27
CA VAL A 82 -4.80 5.81 -12.88
C VAL A 82 -3.74 6.91 -12.81
N ALA A 83 -3.89 7.89 -11.91
CA ALA A 83 -2.86 8.88 -11.65
C ALA A 83 -1.71 8.26 -10.84
N MET A 84 -0.63 7.88 -11.52
CA MET A 84 0.55 7.24 -10.94
C MET A 84 1.81 7.64 -11.72
N PRO A 85 3.01 7.54 -11.11
CA PRO A 85 4.25 7.81 -11.81
C PRO A 85 4.42 6.89 -13.02
N GLU A 86 4.87 7.44 -14.15
CA GLU A 86 5.32 6.59 -15.26
C GLU A 86 6.53 5.73 -14.84
N TRP A 87 6.55 4.48 -15.29
CA TRP A 87 7.70 3.59 -15.13
C TRP A 87 8.57 3.61 -16.39
N TYR A 88 9.86 3.89 -16.25
CA TYR A 88 10.76 4.05 -17.39
C TYR A 88 11.61 2.82 -17.66
N GLN A 89 12.24 2.27 -16.62
CA GLN A 89 13.11 1.10 -16.71
C GLN A 89 13.40 0.52 -15.34
N GLY A 90 13.92 -0.71 -15.31
CA GLY A 90 14.35 -1.34 -14.07
C GLY A 90 15.38 -2.44 -14.29
N LEU A 91 16.00 -2.86 -13.19
CA LEU A 91 16.87 -4.02 -13.16
C LEU A 91 16.64 -4.83 -11.88
N ALA A 92 16.91 -6.13 -11.96
CA ALA A 92 16.98 -7.00 -10.79
C ALA A 92 18.26 -7.85 -10.81
N TRP A 93 18.84 -8.09 -9.64
CA TRP A 93 19.99 -8.96 -9.51
C TRP A 93 20.01 -9.70 -8.18
N ARG A 94 20.59 -10.89 -8.20
CA ARG A 94 20.83 -11.70 -7.00
C ARG A 94 22.07 -11.21 -6.26
N GLN A 95 21.99 -11.11 -4.93
CA GLN A 95 23.17 -10.93 -4.09
C GLN A 95 23.95 -12.26 -4.03
N LEU A 96 25.22 -12.25 -4.43
CA LEU A 96 26.05 -13.45 -4.33
C LEU A 96 26.30 -13.79 -2.86
N GLY A 97 26.16 -15.07 -2.51
CA GLY A 97 26.37 -15.57 -1.14
C GLY A 97 25.19 -15.39 -0.18
N GLU A 98 24.12 -14.67 -0.57
CA GLU A 98 22.92 -14.47 0.26
C GLU A 98 21.64 -14.88 -0.49
N PRO A 99 20.59 -15.34 0.23
CA PRO A 99 19.30 -15.69 -0.37
C PRO A 99 18.43 -14.45 -0.63
N VAL A 100 18.99 -13.46 -1.32
CA VAL A 100 18.43 -12.10 -1.43
C VAL A 100 18.50 -11.64 -2.88
N MET A 101 17.47 -10.92 -3.30
CA MET A 101 17.43 -10.21 -4.57
C MET A 101 17.32 -8.70 -4.31
N TRP A 102 17.90 -7.95 -5.23
CA TRP A 102 17.79 -6.51 -5.31
C TRP A 102 17.06 -6.13 -6.58
N ARG A 103 16.20 -5.11 -6.50
CA ARG A 103 15.55 -4.49 -7.64
C ARG A 103 15.76 -3.00 -7.58
N ALA A 104 15.92 -2.37 -8.73
CA ALA A 104 15.81 -0.93 -8.87
C ALA A 104 14.87 -0.59 -10.03
N ASP A 105 14.04 0.43 -9.82
CA ASP A 105 13.07 0.96 -10.77
C ASP A 105 13.28 2.47 -10.90
N GLU A 106 13.44 2.95 -12.14
CA GLU A 106 13.39 4.38 -12.47
C GLU A 106 11.96 4.75 -12.86
N LEU A 107 11.45 5.78 -12.19
CA LEU A 107 10.08 6.26 -12.25
C LEU A 107 10.06 7.76 -12.54
N GLU A 108 8.93 8.26 -12.99
CA GLU A 108 8.62 9.68 -12.96
C GLU A 108 8.82 10.25 -11.54
N LEU A 109 9.39 11.45 -11.46
CA LEU A 109 9.51 12.17 -10.20
C LEU A 109 8.23 12.96 -9.93
N ILE A 110 7.48 12.56 -8.90
CA ILE A 110 6.35 13.33 -8.42
C ILE A 110 6.84 14.54 -7.62
N GLY A 111 6.44 15.74 -8.05
CA GLY A 111 6.83 17.00 -7.41
C GLY A 111 6.07 17.30 -6.11
N SER A 112 4.81 16.85 -6.02
CA SER A 112 3.98 16.96 -4.83
C SER A 112 4.53 16.07 -3.70
N PRO A 113 4.50 16.49 -2.42
CA PRO A 113 4.85 15.64 -1.29
C PRO A 113 3.72 14.63 -0.95
N PRO A 114 4.02 13.56 -0.17
CA PRO A 114 2.98 12.73 0.43
C PRO A 114 2.05 13.56 1.32
N VAL A 115 0.75 13.27 1.28
CA VAL A 115 -0.24 13.95 2.14
C VAL A 115 0.02 13.64 3.62
N GLY A 116 0.34 12.38 3.94
CA GLY A 116 0.69 11.92 5.27
C GLY A 116 2.19 11.72 5.44
N LYS A 117 2.72 12.05 6.63
CA LYS A 117 4.11 11.68 7.02
C LYS A 117 4.26 10.18 7.33
N GLY A 118 3.14 9.48 7.49
CA GLY A 118 3.02 8.06 7.74
C GLY A 118 1.65 7.57 7.24
N ALA A 119 1.28 6.35 7.61
CA ALA A 119 0.05 5.74 7.09
C ALA A 119 -1.22 6.54 7.42
N LEU A 120 -1.27 7.14 8.61
CA LEU A 120 -2.37 7.97 9.10
C LEU A 120 -2.06 9.46 9.10
N VAL A 121 -3.12 10.25 9.17
CA VAL A 121 -3.07 11.70 9.39
C VAL A 121 -3.70 12.07 10.73
N LEU A 122 -3.16 13.12 11.36
CA LEU A 122 -3.63 13.64 12.65
C LEU A 122 -4.27 15.03 12.53
N GLU A 123 -4.19 15.63 11.35
CA GLU A 123 -4.73 16.94 11.01
C GLU A 123 -5.34 16.87 9.62
N ASP A 124 -6.33 17.71 9.34
CA ASP A 124 -6.95 17.81 8.02
C ASP A 124 -5.94 18.41 7.02
N PRO A 125 -5.59 17.71 5.93
CA PRO A 125 -4.64 18.20 4.95
C PRO A 125 -5.18 19.33 4.06
N GLY A 126 -6.49 19.64 4.12
CA GLY A 126 -7.08 20.75 3.37
C GLY A 126 -7.02 20.58 1.85
N LEU A 127 -7.21 19.33 1.38
CA LEU A 127 -7.09 18.98 -0.04
C LEU A 127 -8.24 19.57 -0.87
N PRO A 128 -7.96 20.10 -2.08
CA PRO A 128 -8.99 20.70 -2.94
C PRO A 128 -9.94 19.64 -3.53
N ASP A 129 -11.13 20.05 -3.94
CA ASP A 129 -12.13 19.14 -4.57
C ASP A 129 -11.56 18.39 -5.78
N SER A 130 -10.72 19.04 -6.60
CA SER A 130 -10.06 18.41 -7.75
C SER A 130 -9.14 17.24 -7.36
N TRP A 131 -8.59 17.25 -6.15
CA TRP A 131 -7.78 16.13 -5.64
C TRP A 131 -8.67 14.92 -5.37
N TRP A 132 -9.84 15.13 -4.76
CA TRP A 132 -10.82 14.09 -4.49
C TRP A 132 -11.41 13.50 -5.78
N GLU A 133 -11.70 14.33 -6.78
CA GLU A 133 -12.13 13.89 -8.11
C GLU A 133 -11.06 13.02 -8.80
N ALA A 134 -9.78 13.37 -8.66
CA ALA A 134 -8.68 12.59 -9.22
C ALA A 134 -8.48 11.26 -8.49
N LEU A 135 -8.65 11.23 -7.16
CA LEU A 135 -8.65 10.02 -6.35
C LEU A 135 -9.75 9.06 -6.79
N THR A 136 -11.01 9.52 -6.82
CA THR A 136 -12.16 8.68 -7.17
C THR A 136 -12.02 8.14 -8.60
N SER A 137 -11.67 9.00 -9.56
CA SER A 137 -11.43 8.59 -10.96
C SER A 137 -10.31 7.56 -11.10
N SER A 138 -9.22 7.70 -10.34
CA SER A 138 -8.10 6.75 -10.38
C SER A 138 -8.46 5.40 -9.78
N LEU A 139 -9.24 5.37 -8.68
CA LEU A 139 -9.69 4.12 -8.08
C LEU A 139 -10.74 3.41 -8.94
N ASP A 140 -11.65 4.15 -9.57
CA ASP A 140 -12.58 3.59 -10.56
C ASP A 140 -11.84 3.00 -11.77
N ALA A 141 -10.84 3.73 -12.29
CA ALA A 141 -10.01 3.26 -13.39
C ALA A 141 -9.22 2.01 -13.01
N LEU A 142 -8.70 1.92 -11.79
CA LEU A 142 -8.00 0.75 -11.26
C LEU A 142 -8.95 -0.45 -11.12
N ALA A 143 -10.12 -0.26 -10.51
CA ALA A 143 -11.10 -1.32 -10.31
C ALA A 143 -11.62 -1.92 -11.63
N ALA A 144 -11.55 -1.17 -12.74
CA ALA A 144 -11.91 -1.62 -14.08
C ALA A 144 -10.81 -2.43 -14.80
N GLN A 145 -9.59 -2.52 -14.24
CA GLN A 145 -8.49 -3.25 -14.85
C GLN A 145 -8.64 -4.77 -14.70
N GLN A 146 -7.79 -5.52 -15.41
CA GLN A 146 -7.68 -6.97 -15.25
C GLN A 146 -6.23 -7.33 -14.94
N THR A 147 -6.03 -8.23 -13.98
CA THR A 147 -4.70 -8.68 -13.60
C THR A 147 -4.75 -10.11 -13.05
N PRO A 148 -3.74 -10.95 -13.33
CA PRO A 148 -3.60 -12.24 -12.66
C PRO A 148 -2.97 -12.12 -11.26
N ARG A 149 -2.51 -10.93 -10.87
CA ARG A 149 -1.90 -10.68 -9.56
C ARG A 149 -2.96 -10.75 -8.47
N ILE A 150 -2.59 -11.31 -7.33
CA ILE A 150 -3.36 -11.17 -6.09
C ILE A 150 -2.63 -10.15 -5.23
N ALA A 151 -3.39 -9.22 -4.64
CA ALA A 151 -2.81 -8.14 -3.87
C ALA A 151 -2.17 -8.65 -2.58
N THR A 152 -1.19 -7.91 -2.06
CA THR A 152 -0.43 -8.32 -0.88
C THR A 152 -0.39 -7.26 0.23
N PRO A 153 -1.55 -6.85 0.78
CA PRO A 153 -1.60 -5.90 1.88
C PRO A 153 -0.74 -6.39 3.05
N ASP A 154 -0.04 -5.47 3.73
CA ASP A 154 0.93 -5.79 4.78
C ASP A 154 2.00 -6.83 4.39
N THR A 155 2.31 -6.91 3.08
CA THR A 155 3.26 -7.87 2.51
C THR A 155 2.81 -9.34 2.54
N VAL A 156 1.51 -9.60 2.69
CA VAL A 156 0.91 -10.93 2.73
C VAL A 156 -0.20 -11.04 1.69
N THR A 157 -0.19 -12.12 0.90
CA THR A 157 -1.22 -12.36 -0.12
C THR A 157 -2.60 -12.45 0.52
N ILE A 158 -3.49 -11.53 0.15
CA ILE A 158 -4.85 -11.52 0.70
C ILE A 158 -5.66 -12.72 0.21
N THR A 159 -6.36 -13.39 1.13
CA THR A 159 -7.23 -14.53 0.82
C THR A 159 -8.59 -14.40 1.52
N GLN A 160 -9.58 -15.11 1.01
CA GLN A 160 -10.89 -15.25 1.65
C GLN A 160 -10.76 -15.79 3.08
N GLU A 161 -9.88 -16.78 3.27
CA GLU A 161 -9.65 -17.44 4.55
C GLU A 161 -9.03 -16.48 5.57
N GLU A 162 -8.05 -15.67 5.15
CA GLU A 162 -7.39 -14.67 5.99
C GLU A 162 -8.37 -13.59 6.45
N VAL A 163 -9.15 -13.01 5.54
CA VAL A 163 -10.16 -12.00 5.89
C VAL A 163 -11.18 -12.59 6.86
N ALA A 164 -11.72 -13.77 6.55
CA ALA A 164 -12.70 -14.41 7.41
C ALA A 164 -12.11 -14.80 8.79
N GLN A 165 -10.83 -15.16 8.86
CA GLN A 165 -10.16 -15.46 10.13
C GLN A 165 -10.01 -14.21 10.98
N ALA A 166 -9.49 -13.11 10.41
CA ALA A 166 -9.33 -11.84 11.12
C ALA A 166 -10.68 -11.33 11.67
N LEU A 167 -11.74 -11.43 10.86
CA LEU A 167 -13.09 -11.05 11.27
C LEU A 167 -13.64 -11.97 12.38
N ARG A 168 -13.48 -13.29 12.29
CA ARG A 168 -13.95 -14.21 13.33
C ARG A 168 -13.24 -14.00 14.67
N GLU A 169 -11.94 -13.69 14.63
CA GLU A 169 -11.14 -13.48 15.84
C GLU A 169 -11.55 -12.23 16.61
N VAL A 170 -11.87 -11.13 15.90
CA VAL A 170 -12.15 -9.83 16.54
C VAL A 170 -13.65 -9.54 16.63
N PHE A 171 -14.45 -10.00 15.66
CA PHE A 171 -15.88 -9.76 15.54
C PHE A 171 -16.67 -11.08 15.37
N PRO A 172 -16.70 -11.96 16.39
CA PRO A 172 -17.29 -13.31 16.29
C PRO A 172 -18.79 -13.33 15.99
N SER A 173 -19.47 -12.18 16.10
CA SER A 173 -20.87 -12.01 15.76
C SER A 173 -21.12 -11.84 14.25
N ILE A 174 -20.08 -11.60 13.44
CA ILE A 174 -20.14 -11.64 11.98
C ILE A 174 -20.15 -13.10 11.54
N THR A 175 -21.32 -13.60 11.15
CA THR A 175 -21.52 -15.01 10.78
C THR A 175 -21.25 -15.29 9.30
N ASP A 176 -21.41 -14.28 8.44
CA ASP A 176 -21.09 -14.37 7.02
C ASP A 176 -19.99 -13.37 6.63
N ALA A 177 -18.76 -13.90 6.52
CA ALA A 177 -17.58 -13.17 6.08
C ALA A 177 -17.17 -13.51 4.63
N ARG A 178 -18.06 -14.11 3.83
CA ARG A 178 -17.77 -14.44 2.43
C ARG A 178 -17.61 -13.17 1.60
N ILE A 179 -16.48 -13.01 0.91
CA ILE A 179 -16.25 -11.93 -0.06
C ILE A 179 -16.85 -12.34 -1.40
N GLU A 180 -17.64 -11.45 -2.00
CA GLU A 180 -18.33 -11.73 -3.27
C GLU A 180 -17.63 -11.10 -4.47
N ARG A 181 -16.98 -9.95 -4.28
CA ARG A 181 -16.32 -9.20 -5.34
C ARG A 181 -14.84 -8.97 -5.04
N TRP A 182 -14.03 -9.40 -6.00
CA TRP A 182 -12.61 -9.10 -6.07
C TRP A 182 -12.37 -8.16 -7.24
N VAL A 183 -11.64 -7.08 -7.01
CA VAL A 183 -11.28 -6.06 -8.00
C VAL A 183 -9.80 -5.71 -7.85
N PRO A 184 -9.12 -5.22 -8.89
CA PRO A 184 -7.78 -4.67 -8.72
C PRO A 184 -7.78 -3.53 -7.69
N ALA A 185 -6.81 -3.55 -6.79
CA ALA A 185 -6.62 -2.58 -5.73
C ALA A 185 -5.11 -2.28 -5.58
N HIS A 186 -4.79 -1.11 -5.04
CA HIS A 186 -3.44 -0.70 -4.68
C HIS A 186 -2.90 -1.54 -3.51
N ALA A 187 -3.78 -1.88 -2.55
CA ALA A 187 -3.54 -2.72 -1.37
C ALA A 187 -2.57 -2.16 -0.31
N ASP A 188 -2.03 -0.97 -0.54
CA ASP A 188 -1.35 -0.16 0.47
C ASP A 188 -1.78 1.32 0.36
N LEU A 189 -3.09 1.59 0.15
CA LEU A 189 -3.60 2.95 -0.05
C LEU A 189 -3.69 3.74 1.27
N THR A 190 -2.53 4.14 1.80
CA THR A 190 -2.39 4.96 3.00
C THR A 190 -2.14 6.42 2.65
N TRP A 191 -2.23 7.32 3.64
CA TRP A 191 -1.96 8.75 3.42
C TRP A 191 -0.50 9.04 3.06
N ALA A 192 0.44 8.13 3.33
CA ALA A 192 1.83 8.24 2.90
C ALA A 192 2.06 7.92 1.42
N ASN A 193 1.09 7.27 0.76
CA ASN A 193 1.21 6.77 -0.60
C ASN A 193 0.33 7.56 -1.59
N VAL A 194 -0.37 8.60 -1.13
CA VAL A 194 -1.07 9.57 -1.96
C VAL A 194 -0.39 10.94 -1.87
N MET A 195 -0.18 11.58 -3.00
CA MET A 195 0.56 12.83 -3.12
C MET A 195 -0.40 14.01 -3.21
N GLY A 196 0.00 15.19 -2.73
CA GLY A 196 -0.83 16.40 -2.82
C GLY A 196 -0.02 17.69 -2.71
N PRO A 197 -0.53 18.83 -3.24
CA PRO A 197 -1.91 19.03 -3.72
C PRO A 197 -2.19 18.49 -5.14
N GLU A 198 -1.17 18.18 -5.94
CA GLU A 198 -1.37 17.44 -7.19
C GLU A 198 -1.48 15.94 -6.90
N PHE A 199 -2.62 15.35 -7.26
CA PHE A 199 -2.91 13.95 -6.95
C PHE A 199 -2.04 12.98 -7.76
N SER A 200 -1.46 12.01 -7.06
CA SER A 200 -0.84 10.80 -7.63
C SER A 200 -0.80 9.72 -6.56
N ILE A 201 -0.84 8.45 -6.97
CA ILE A 201 -0.65 7.28 -6.10
C ILE A 201 0.75 6.69 -6.36
N ILE A 202 1.53 6.43 -5.32
CA ILE A 202 2.88 5.86 -5.39
C ILE A 202 2.97 4.52 -4.63
N ASP A 203 4.12 3.84 -4.70
CA ASP A 203 4.41 2.58 -3.99
C ASP A 203 3.51 1.38 -4.43
N TRP A 204 3.44 1.17 -5.74
CA TRP A 204 2.71 0.09 -6.42
C TRP A 204 3.34 -1.32 -6.27
N GLU A 205 3.98 -1.68 -5.16
CA GLU A 205 4.54 -3.03 -4.99
C GLU A 205 3.48 -4.11 -4.75
N ASP A 206 2.41 -3.77 -4.05
CA ASP A 206 1.46 -4.71 -3.45
C ASP A 206 0.15 -4.86 -4.23
N TRP A 207 0.00 -4.13 -5.33
CA TRP A 207 -1.24 -4.10 -6.09
C TRP A 207 -1.59 -5.46 -6.72
N GLY A 208 -2.88 -5.70 -6.86
CA GLY A 208 -3.46 -6.89 -7.47
C GLY A 208 -4.94 -7.02 -7.16
N MET A 209 -5.53 -8.18 -7.45
CA MET A 209 -6.91 -8.49 -7.06
C MET A 209 -7.02 -8.54 -5.53
N ALA A 210 -7.97 -7.78 -4.99
CA ALA A 210 -8.34 -7.75 -3.57
C ALA A 210 -9.86 -7.66 -3.41
N PRO A 211 -10.41 -7.95 -2.22
CA PRO A 211 -11.82 -7.67 -1.94
C PRO A 211 -12.16 -6.21 -2.20
N ARG A 212 -13.32 -5.98 -2.84
CA ARG A 212 -13.81 -4.63 -3.12
C ARG A 212 -13.89 -3.82 -1.82
N GLY A 213 -13.34 -2.59 -1.87
CA GLY A 213 -13.30 -1.67 -0.75
C GLY A 213 -12.08 -1.79 0.17
N LEU A 214 -11.10 -2.66 -0.12
CA LEU A 214 -9.83 -2.70 0.64
C LEU A 214 -9.15 -1.32 0.69
N ASP A 215 -8.97 -0.69 -0.47
CA ASP A 215 -8.29 0.62 -0.57
C ASP A 215 -9.09 1.72 0.13
N ALA A 216 -10.40 1.78 -0.11
CA ALA A 216 -11.28 2.75 0.53
C ALA A 216 -11.29 2.60 2.06
N ALA A 217 -11.37 1.37 2.57
CA ALA A 217 -11.30 1.05 3.99
C ALA A 217 -9.96 1.45 4.61
N THR A 218 -8.86 1.23 3.89
CA THR A 218 -7.51 1.58 4.35
C THR A 218 -7.33 3.09 4.46
N LEU A 219 -7.76 3.85 3.44
CA LEU A 219 -7.67 5.31 3.44
C LEU A 219 -8.58 5.93 4.51
N TRP A 220 -9.84 5.48 4.58
CA TRP A 220 -10.82 5.93 5.57
C TRP A 220 -10.39 5.62 7.00
N GLY A 221 -9.96 4.39 7.25
CA GLY A 221 -9.55 3.94 8.57
C GLY A 221 -8.34 4.72 9.11
N ASN A 222 -7.38 5.05 8.23
CA ASN A 222 -6.24 5.89 8.57
C ASN A 222 -6.59 7.40 8.68
N ALA A 223 -7.84 7.80 8.39
CA ALA A 223 -8.34 9.16 8.60
C ALA A 223 -9.16 9.31 9.90
N LEU A 224 -9.45 8.23 10.62
CA LEU A 224 -10.38 8.23 11.76
C LEU A 224 -9.99 9.15 12.93
N ALA A 225 -8.71 9.51 13.05
CA ALA A 225 -8.25 10.50 14.03
C ALA A 225 -8.71 11.94 13.69
N VAL A 226 -9.17 12.18 12.46
CA VAL A 226 -9.66 13.46 11.95
C VAL A 226 -11.09 13.26 11.43
N PRO A 227 -12.12 13.39 12.28
CA PRO A 227 -13.49 13.00 11.92
C PRO A 227 -14.03 13.65 10.65
N THR A 228 -13.76 14.95 10.43
CA THR A 228 -14.20 15.67 9.22
C THR A 228 -13.59 15.09 7.94
N LEU A 229 -12.34 14.62 8.01
CA LEU A 229 -11.66 13.98 6.91
C LEU A 229 -12.18 12.56 6.68
N ALA A 230 -12.40 11.80 7.75
CA ALA A 230 -13.00 10.47 7.65
C ALA A 230 -14.40 10.52 7.00
N ASP A 231 -15.23 11.51 7.40
CA ASP A 231 -16.53 11.76 6.79
C ASP A 231 -16.39 12.11 5.30
N ARG A 232 -15.37 12.90 4.93
CA ARG A 232 -15.10 13.23 3.52
C ARG A 232 -14.68 11.99 2.72
N VAL A 233 -13.78 11.15 3.23
CA VAL A 233 -13.41 9.88 2.57
C VAL A 233 -14.64 8.99 2.41
N GLN A 234 -15.50 8.91 3.43
CA GLN A 234 -16.73 8.13 3.36
C GLN A 234 -17.70 8.66 2.30
N GLN A 235 -17.80 9.97 2.15
CA GLN A 235 -18.63 10.60 1.12
C GLN A 235 -18.10 10.29 -0.30
N GLU A 236 -16.80 10.47 -0.52
CA GLU A 236 -16.17 10.32 -1.85
C GLU A 236 -16.10 8.86 -2.29
N LEU A 237 -15.79 7.95 -1.36
CA LEU A 237 -15.65 6.51 -1.64
C LEU A 237 -16.87 5.70 -1.19
N ARG A 238 -18.03 6.35 -1.11
CA ARG A 238 -19.30 5.77 -0.63
C ARG A 238 -19.64 4.46 -1.33
N ALA A 239 -19.49 4.43 -2.66
CA ALA A 239 -19.87 3.27 -3.47
C ALA A 239 -19.15 1.98 -3.05
N ASP A 240 -17.92 2.10 -2.55
CA ASP A 240 -17.15 0.99 -2.02
C ASP A 240 -17.44 0.77 -0.54
N LEU A 241 -17.35 1.81 0.29
CA LEU A 241 -17.49 1.70 1.76
C LEU A 241 -18.88 1.25 2.22
N GLU A 242 -19.94 1.59 1.49
CA GLU A 242 -21.30 1.15 1.81
C GLU A 242 -21.65 -0.22 1.22
N SER A 243 -20.81 -0.75 0.31
CA SER A 243 -21.01 -2.11 -0.21
C SER A 243 -20.76 -3.15 0.87
N ARG A 244 -21.40 -4.31 0.77
CA ARG A 244 -21.22 -5.40 1.76
C ARG A 244 -19.74 -5.79 1.94
N ASP A 245 -19.03 -6.01 0.84
CA ASP A 245 -17.61 -6.36 0.88
C ASP A 245 -16.77 -5.19 1.42
N GLY A 246 -17.11 -3.94 1.10
CA GLY A 246 -16.41 -2.77 1.66
C GLY A 246 -16.62 -2.59 3.16
N LYS A 247 -17.79 -2.93 3.70
CA LYS A 247 -18.02 -2.99 5.15
C LYS A 247 -17.20 -4.09 5.81
N LEU A 248 -17.12 -5.28 5.18
CA LEU A 248 -16.25 -6.36 5.65
C LEU A 248 -14.77 -5.93 5.63
N MET A 249 -14.33 -5.21 4.60
CA MET A 249 -12.97 -4.69 4.51
C MET A 249 -12.69 -3.55 5.49
N SER A 250 -13.69 -2.74 5.80
CA SER A 250 -13.62 -1.75 6.89
C SER A 250 -13.42 -2.45 8.22
N LEU A 251 -14.18 -3.50 8.52
CA LEU A 251 -13.94 -4.33 9.71
C LEU A 251 -12.57 -5.03 9.67
N PHE A 252 -12.12 -5.53 8.53
CA PHE A 252 -10.78 -6.14 8.39
C PHE A 252 -9.65 -5.15 8.67
N PHE A 253 -9.81 -3.89 8.28
CA PHE A 253 -8.88 -2.83 8.68
C PHE A 253 -8.96 -2.58 10.19
N LEU A 254 -10.17 -2.37 10.72
CA LEU A 254 -10.40 -2.08 12.14
C LEU A 254 -9.92 -3.20 13.06
N SER A 255 -9.99 -4.48 12.64
CA SER A 255 -9.52 -5.62 13.43
C SER A 255 -8.04 -5.51 13.78
N LYS A 256 -7.24 -4.80 12.98
CA LYS A 256 -5.82 -4.55 13.22
C LYS A 256 -5.60 -3.49 14.31
N ILE A 257 -6.59 -2.63 14.55
CA ILE A 257 -6.53 -1.54 15.54
C ILE A 257 -7.15 -1.97 16.86
N VAL A 258 -8.37 -2.54 16.81
CA VAL A 258 -9.15 -2.89 18.01
C VAL A 258 -8.94 -4.33 18.49
N GLY A 259 -8.10 -5.09 17.78
CA GLY A 259 -7.83 -6.50 18.05
C GLY A 259 -7.00 -6.76 19.33
N PRO A 260 -6.56 -8.00 19.55
CA PRO A 260 -5.89 -8.43 20.79
C PRO A 260 -4.59 -7.67 21.14
N HIS A 261 -3.98 -7.01 20.14
CA HIS A 261 -2.75 -6.25 20.28
C HIS A 261 -2.99 -4.74 20.25
N ALA A 262 -4.23 -4.30 20.49
CA ALA A 262 -4.58 -2.88 20.57
C ALA A 262 -3.68 -2.13 21.56
N TYR A 263 -3.29 -0.93 21.17
CA TYR A 263 -2.44 -0.04 21.96
C TYR A 263 -3.29 1.13 22.47
N ASP A 264 -3.35 1.32 23.78
CA ASP A 264 -4.28 2.28 24.40
C ASP A 264 -4.04 3.74 23.99
N GLU A 265 -2.81 4.11 23.63
CA GLU A 265 -2.49 5.47 23.18
C GLU A 265 -2.55 5.62 21.64
N ASP A 266 -3.03 4.60 20.92
CA ASP A 266 -3.27 4.72 19.47
C ASP A 266 -4.42 5.72 19.24
N PRO A 267 -4.17 6.84 18.52
CA PRO A 267 -5.19 7.86 18.25
C PRO A 267 -6.39 7.31 17.47
N LEU A 268 -6.23 6.18 16.77
CA LEU A 268 -7.32 5.54 16.04
C LEU A 268 -8.19 4.65 16.94
N LEU A 269 -7.75 4.25 18.13
CA LEU A 269 -8.41 3.21 18.92
C LEU A 269 -9.86 3.57 19.29
N ALA A 270 -10.08 4.75 19.86
CA ALA A 270 -11.42 5.19 20.27
C ALA A 270 -12.38 5.33 19.07
N PRO A 271 -12.04 6.04 17.97
CA PRO A 271 -12.92 6.12 16.81
C PRO A 271 -13.09 4.76 16.11
N ALA A 272 -12.04 3.93 16.04
CA ALA A 272 -12.13 2.59 15.45
C ALA A 272 -13.12 1.68 16.19
N ARG A 273 -13.16 1.72 17.53
CA ARG A 273 -14.15 0.97 18.32
C ARG A 273 -15.58 1.40 18.00
N LYS A 274 -15.82 2.72 17.95
CA LYS A 274 -17.13 3.28 17.61
C LYS A 274 -17.60 2.81 16.22
N GLU A 275 -16.73 2.89 15.23
CA GLU A 275 -17.07 2.49 13.86
C GLU A 275 -17.21 0.98 13.71
N ALA A 276 -16.42 0.18 14.44
CA ALA A 276 -16.56 -1.26 14.47
C ALA A 276 -17.93 -1.68 15.03
N GLU A 277 -18.38 -1.08 16.14
CA GLU A 277 -19.71 -1.32 16.71
C GLU A 277 -20.83 -1.01 15.71
N ARG A 278 -20.74 0.14 15.02
CA ARG A 278 -21.70 0.54 13.98
C ARG A 278 -21.73 -0.46 12.83
N LEU A 279 -20.58 -0.81 12.26
CA LEU A 279 -20.48 -1.71 11.11
C LEU A 279 -20.92 -3.14 11.44
N VAL A 280 -20.61 -3.63 12.65
CA VAL A 280 -21.10 -4.93 13.13
C VAL A 280 -22.62 -4.94 13.21
N ALA A 281 -23.23 -3.88 13.74
CA ALA A 281 -24.68 -3.78 13.79
C ALA A 281 -25.31 -3.77 12.38
N GLU A 282 -24.70 -3.08 11.41
CA GLU A 282 -25.21 -3.01 10.04
C GLU A 282 -25.10 -4.31 9.24
N LEU A 283 -24.15 -5.19 9.56
CA LEU A 283 -23.94 -6.47 8.86
C LEU A 283 -24.71 -7.64 9.49
N GLN A 284 -25.36 -7.43 10.63
CA GLN A 284 -26.21 -8.42 11.30
C GLN A 284 -27.67 -8.41 10.82
N PHE A 285 -28.06 -7.44 10.00
CA PHE A 285 -29.39 -7.29 9.40
C PHE A 285 -29.34 -7.41 7.88
#